data_AF-A0A063BQ11-F1
#
_entry.id   AF-A0A063BQ11-F1
#
_cell.length_a   1.000
_cell.length_b   1.000
_cell.length_c   1.000
_cell.angle_alpha   90.00
_cell.angle_beta   90.00
_cell.angle_gamma   90.00
#
_symmetry.space_group_name_H-M   'P 1'
#
loop_
_entity.id
_entity.type
_entity.pdbx_description
1 polymer ?
#
loop_
_entity_poly.entity_id
_entity_poly.type
_entity_poly.pdbx_seq_one_letter_code
_entity_poly.pdbx_strand_id
1 'polypeptide(L)' 'MSNDLGAWVEEEFENLDLGDPRRDRRAKALLKRLAAQPAASIPGACEGWTATTAAYRFLGNEQIEWQDVMQPH' A
#
# COMPACT_ATOMS: atom_id res chain seq x y z
N MET A 1 4.36 -15.38 -11.41
CA MET A 1 4.21 -15.27 -9.93
C MET A 1 4.61 -13.90 -9.39
N SER A 2 5.80 -13.34 -9.66
CA SER A 2 6.12 -11.97 -9.18
C SER A 2 5.43 -10.84 -9.99
N ASN A 3 5.18 -11.05 -11.29
CA ASN A 3 4.60 -10.03 -12.16
C ASN A 3 3.07 -9.87 -11.99
N ASP A 4 2.38 -10.94 -11.61
CA ASP A 4 0.91 -10.99 -11.54
C ASP A 4 0.38 -10.18 -10.35
N LEU A 5 1.10 -10.19 -9.23
CA LEU A 5 0.74 -9.44 -8.03
C LEU A 5 0.85 -7.93 -8.25
N GLY A 6 1.89 -7.50 -8.98
CA GLY A 6 2.09 -6.10 -9.34
C GLY A 6 0.97 -5.58 -10.25
N ALA A 7 0.56 -6.38 -11.23
CA ALA A 7 -0.54 -6.06 -12.14
C ALA A 7 -1.88 -6.02 -11.41
N TRP A 8 -2.18 -7.02 -10.56
CA TRP A 8 -3.40 -7.04 -9.76
C TRP A 8 -3.55 -5.81 -8.88
N VAL A 9 -2.50 -5.39 -8.15
CA VAL A 9 -2.59 -4.17 -7.33
C VAL A 9 -2.84 -2.91 -8.16
N GLU A 10 -2.29 -2.83 -9.38
CA GLU A 10 -2.55 -1.66 -10.23
C GLU A 10 -3.99 -1.61 -10.73
N GLU A 11 -4.56 -2.76 -11.10
CA GLU A 11 -5.95 -2.91 -11.52
C GLU A 11 -6.92 -2.64 -10.36
N GLU A 12 -6.71 -3.31 -9.23
CA GLU A 12 -7.58 -3.21 -8.05
C GLU A 12 -7.64 -1.78 -7.49
N PHE A 13 -6.53 -1.04 -7.58
CA PHE A 13 -6.42 0.34 -7.11
C PHE A 13 -6.35 1.35 -8.25
N GLU A 14 -6.88 1.02 -9.45
CA GLU A 14 -6.84 1.92 -10.61
C GLU A 14 -7.47 3.29 -10.28
N ASN A 15 -8.61 3.27 -9.59
CA ASN A 15 -9.39 4.46 -9.23
C ASN A 15 -9.17 4.95 -7.78
N LEU A 16 -8.08 4.53 -7.14
CA LEU A 16 -7.75 5.03 -5.80
C LEU A 16 -7.44 6.53 -5.85
N ASP A 17 -8.17 7.31 -5.05
CA ASP A 17 -7.94 8.73 -4.87
C ASP A 17 -7.88 9.09 -3.38
N LEU A 18 -6.67 9.25 -2.85
CA LEU A 18 -6.42 9.69 -1.47
C LEU A 18 -6.15 11.21 -1.38
N GLY A 19 -6.55 11.97 -2.40
CA GLY A 19 -6.41 13.42 -2.51
C GLY A 19 -4.97 13.92 -2.78
N ASP A 20 -4.00 13.02 -2.89
CA ASP A 20 -2.62 13.31 -3.31
C ASP A 20 -2.03 12.09 -4.04
N PRO A 21 -1.62 12.22 -5.32
CA PRO A 21 -1.07 11.10 -6.10
C PRO A 21 0.14 10.39 -5.46
N ARG A 22 0.86 11.07 -4.55
CA ARG A 22 1.97 10.47 -3.80
C ARG A 22 1.48 9.48 -2.74
N ARG A 23 0.25 9.66 -2.22
CA ARG A 23 -0.40 8.72 -1.30
C ARG A 23 -0.85 7.48 -2.04
N ASP A 24 -1.48 7.63 -3.20
CA ASP A 24 -1.94 6.49 -4.00
C ASP A 24 -0.77 5.60 -4.40
N ARG A 25 0.31 6.22 -4.88
CA ARG A 25 1.55 5.49 -5.21
C ARG A 25 2.13 4.76 -4.00
N ARG A 26 2.01 5.33 -2.79
CA ARG A 26 2.49 4.71 -1.56
C ARG A 26 1.59 3.58 -1.10
N ALA A 27 0.27 3.74 -1.22
CA ALA A 27 -0.72 2.70 -0.94
C ALA A 27 -0.46 1.47 -1.80
N LYS A 28 -0.36 1.64 -3.12
CA LYS A 28 -0.05 0.57 -4.09
C LYS A 28 1.29 -0.10 -3.80
N ALA A 29 2.34 0.68 -3.53
CA ALA A 29 3.65 0.11 -3.20
C ALA A 29 3.66 -0.68 -1.89
N LEU A 30 2.94 -0.20 -0.87
CA LEU A 30 2.80 -0.91 0.41
C LEU A 30 2.00 -2.20 0.22
N LEU A 31 0.89 -2.15 -0.52
CA LEU A 31 0.04 -3.31 -0.76
C LEU A 31 0.77 -4.41 -1.54
N LYS A 32 1.56 -4.06 -2.56
CA LYS A 32 2.42 -5.03 -3.28
C LYS A 32 3.36 -5.77 -2.34
N ARG A 33 3.95 -5.07 -1.37
CA ARG A 33 4.85 -5.68 -0.38
C ARG A 33 4.10 -6.60 0.59
N LEU A 34 3.00 -6.11 1.15
CA LEU A 34 2.18 -6.88 2.09
C LEU A 34 1.58 -8.12 1.41
N ALA A 35 1.10 -8.00 0.18
CA ALA A 35 0.52 -9.11 -0.57
C ALA A 35 1.58 -10.14 -1.01
N ALA A 36 2.84 -9.75 -1.19
CA ALA A 36 3.93 -10.69 -1.48
C ALA A 36 4.32 -11.51 -0.24
N GLN A 37 4.07 -10.98 0.96
CA GLN A 37 4.45 -11.59 2.23
C GLN A 37 3.31 -11.47 3.27
N PRO A 38 2.13 -12.05 3.03
CA PRO A 38 0.92 -11.78 3.81
C PRO A 38 1.00 -12.22 5.29
N ALA A 39 1.86 -13.19 5.59
CA ALA A 39 2.10 -13.66 6.96
C ALA A 39 3.20 -12.88 7.70
N ALA A 40 3.94 -12.00 7.01
CA ALA A 40 4.98 -11.20 7.64
C ALA A 40 4.37 -10.01 8.39
N SER A 41 5.06 -9.55 9.43
CA SER A 41 4.75 -8.26 10.05
C SER A 41 5.04 -7.11 9.09
N ILE A 42 4.50 -5.90 9.35
CA ILE A 42 4.80 -4.70 8.53
C ILE A 42 6.32 -4.48 8.39
N PRO A 43 7.14 -4.54 9.47
CA PRO A 43 8.60 -4.46 9.32
C PRO A 43 9.21 -5.64 8.55
N GLY A 44 8.63 -6.83 8.63
CA GLY A 44 9.11 -8.03 7.93
C GLY A 44 8.81 -8.02 6.43
N ALA A 45 7.75 -7.33 6.01
CA ALA A 45 7.38 -7.14 4.60
C ALA A 45 8.05 -5.89 3.97
N CYS A 46 8.57 -4.98 4.80
CA CYS A 46 9.24 -3.77 4.34
C CYS A 46 10.76 -3.98 4.23
N GLU A 47 11.34 -3.54 3.11
CA GLU A 47 12.79 -3.62 2.84
C GLU A 47 13.57 -2.53 3.62
N GLY A 48 13.69 -2.73 4.93
CA GLY A 48 14.51 -1.90 5.82
C GLY A 48 13.79 -0.70 6.44
N TRP A 49 14.52 0.02 7.29
CA TRP A 49 13.97 1.02 8.21
C TRP A 49 13.19 2.15 7.54
N THR A 50 13.70 2.67 6.43
CA THR A 50 13.05 3.76 5.69
C THR A 50 11.70 3.33 5.14
N ALA A 51 11.60 2.12 4.58
CA ALA A 51 10.36 1.56 4.07
C ALA A 51 9.36 1.30 5.21
N THR A 52 9.81 0.73 6.32
CA THR A 52 9.00 0.49 7.52
C THR A 52 8.44 1.80 8.09
N THR A 53 9.28 2.83 8.22
CA THR A 53 8.84 4.15 8.70
C THR A 53 7.82 4.78 7.75
N ALA A 54 8.02 4.65 6.44
CA ALA A 54 7.07 5.14 5.45
C ALA A 54 5.72 4.41 5.52
N ALA A 55 5.73 3.11 5.79
CA ALA A 55 4.51 2.32 5.99
C ALA A 55 3.73 2.81 7.22
N TYR A 56 4.39 2.96 8.37
CA TYR A 56 3.72 3.48 9.57
C TYR A 56 3.22 4.92 9.41
N ARG A 57 3.99 5.80 8.74
CA ARG A 57 3.52 7.16 8.42
C ARG A 57 2.32 7.17 7.48
N PHE A 58 2.22 6.20 6.58
CA PHE A 58 1.05 6.07 5.70
C PHE A 58 -0.17 5.58 6.49
N LEU A 59 -0.01 4.50 7.27
CA LEU A 59 -1.09 3.89 8.06
C LEU A 59 -1.58 4.77 9.21
N GLY A 60 -0.74 5.66 9.72
CA GLY A 60 -1.09 6.66 10.74
C GLY A 60 -1.33 8.06 10.18
N ASN A 61 -1.58 8.20 8.88
CA ASN A 61 -1.87 9.50 8.27
C ASN A 61 -3.32 9.90 8.54
N GLU A 62 -3.55 10.89 9.39
CA GLU A 62 -4.90 11.41 9.74
C GLU A 62 -5.69 11.98 8.54
N GLN A 63 -5.05 12.15 7.39
CA GLN A 63 -5.71 12.59 6.15
C GLN A 63 -6.15 11.43 5.25
N ILE A 64 -6.03 10.19 5.72
CA ILE A 64 -6.46 8.97 5.02
C ILE A 64 -7.30 8.16 6.02
N GLU A 65 -8.57 7.96 5.72
CA GLU A 65 -9.41 7.02 6.44
C GLU A 65 -9.38 5.65 5.76
N TRP A 66 -9.64 4.58 6.52
CA TRP A 66 -9.60 3.23 5.94
C TRP A 66 -10.68 3.02 4.87
N GLN A 67 -11.79 3.76 4.94
CA GLN A 67 -12.84 3.74 3.93
C GLN A 67 -12.35 4.28 2.59
N ASP A 68 -11.47 5.29 2.58
CA ASP A 68 -10.90 5.86 1.36
C ASP A 68 -10.07 4.82 0.61
N VAL A 69 -9.34 3.99 1.35
CA VAL A 69 -8.55 2.88 0.79
C VAL A 69 -9.45 1.78 0.24
N MET A 70 -10.64 1.59 0.80
CA MET A 70 -11.60 0.57 0.37
C MET A 70 -12.51 1.01 -0.78
N GLN A 71 -12.59 2.31 -1.11
CA GLN A 71 -13.46 2.83 -2.18
C GLN A 71 -13.29 2.18 -3.57
N PRO A 72 -12.08 1.77 -4.00
CA PRO A 72 -11.92 1.14 -5.32
C PRO A 72 -12.63 -0.21 -5.50
N HIS A 73 -13.11 -0.84 -4.43
CA HIS A 73 -13.80 -2.14 -4.41
C HIS A 73 -15.33 -2.01 -4.38
#